data_AF-A0A447RVE2-F1
#
_entry.id   AF-A0A447RVE2-F1
#
_cell.length_a   1.000
_cell.length_b   1.000
_cell.length_c   1.000
_cell.angle_alpha   90.00
_cell.angle_beta   90.00
_cell.angle_gamma   90.00
#
_symmetry.space_group_name_H-M   'P 1'
#
loop_
_entity.id
_entity.type
_entity.pdbx_description
1 polymer ?
#
loop_
_entity_poly.entity_id
_entity_poly.type
_entity_poly.pdbx_seq_one_letter_code
_entity_poly.pdbx_strand_id
1 'polypeptide(L)'
;MAALCSWWWSIRHKIGFKGTLLIEPKPQEPTKHQYDYDASTVYGFLKQFGLEKEIKLNIEANHATLAGHSFHHEIATAIALGCSAPLTPTAAIRSWAGIPTSSRTASKRTRW
;
A
#
# COMPACT_ATOMS: atom_id res chain seq x y z
N MET A 1 -13.03 -0.02 -7.92
CA MET A 1 -11.97 0.53 -7.05
C MET A 1 -12.05 2.05 -6.92
N ALA A 2 -11.99 2.83 -8.01
CA ALA A 2 -11.96 4.32 -7.96
C ALA A 2 -13.07 4.96 -7.11
N ALA A 3 -14.33 4.57 -7.32
CA ALA A 3 -15.46 5.08 -6.54
C ALA A 3 -15.31 4.83 -5.02
N LEU A 4 -14.72 3.68 -4.64
CA LEU A 4 -14.46 3.37 -3.24
C LEU A 4 -13.35 4.26 -2.67
N CYS A 5 -12.27 4.49 -3.41
CA CYS A 5 -11.19 5.39 -3.01
C CYS A 5 -11.70 6.83 -2.83
N SER A 6 -12.48 7.36 -3.78
CA SER A 6 -13.08 8.69 -3.68
C SER A 6 -14.07 8.80 -2.53
N TRP A 7 -14.85 7.74 -2.27
CA TRP A 7 -15.75 7.69 -1.14
C TRP A 7 -14.99 7.70 0.20
N TRP A 8 -13.94 6.88 0.33
CA TRP A 8 -13.07 6.89 1.50
C TRP A 8 -12.40 8.24 1.73
N TRP A 9 -11.94 8.89 0.65
CA TRP A 9 -11.40 10.25 0.71
C TRP A 9 -12.42 11.25 1.25
N SER A 10 -13.69 11.18 0.79
CA SER A 10 -14.77 12.03 1.33
C SER A 10 -15.05 11.75 2.81
N ILE A 11 -15.10 10.47 3.23
CA ILE A 11 -15.30 10.09 4.63
C ILE A 11 -14.16 10.63 5.50
N ARG A 12 -12.91 10.50 5.06
CA ARG A 12 -11.72 11.02 5.75
C ARG A 12 -11.86 12.51 6.08
N HIS A 13 -12.31 13.33 5.13
CA HIS A 13 -12.53 14.76 5.35
C HIS A 13 -13.67 15.02 6.33
N LYS A 14 -14.78 14.29 6.21
CA LYS A 14 -15.95 14.44 7.10
C LYS A 14 -15.63 14.14 8.56
N ILE A 15 -14.80 13.13 8.81
CA ILE A 15 -14.42 12.75 10.19
C ILE A 15 -13.18 13.51 10.69
N GLY A 16 -12.57 14.35 9.86
CA GLY A 16 -11.35 15.09 10.21
C GLY A 16 -10.11 14.20 10.36
N PHE A 17 -10.03 13.06 9.68
CA PHE A 17 -8.89 12.16 9.75
C PHE A 17 -7.67 12.74 9.03
N LYS A 18 -6.61 13.03 9.79
CA LYS A 18 -5.39 13.68 9.30
C LYS A 18 -4.33 12.71 8.77
N GLY A 19 -4.50 11.40 8.97
CA GLY A 19 -3.54 10.38 8.54
C GLY A 19 -3.51 10.21 7.02
N THR A 20 -2.40 9.71 6.49
CA THR A 20 -2.22 9.43 5.06
C THR A 20 -2.98 8.18 4.67
N LEU A 21 -3.72 8.23 3.56
CA LEU A 21 -4.31 7.03 2.96
C LEU A 21 -3.24 6.29 2.16
N LEU A 22 -3.17 4.97 2.33
CA LEU A 22 -2.18 4.13 1.68
C LEU A 22 -2.87 3.07 0.82
N ILE A 23 -2.30 2.81 -0.37
CA ILE A 23 -2.58 1.61 -1.17
C ILE A 23 -1.31 0.76 -1.14
N GLU A 24 -1.48 -0.54 -0.96
CA GLU A 24 -0.41 -1.52 -0.92
C GLU A 24 -0.41 -2.29 -2.25
N PRO A 25 0.56 -2.06 -3.15
CA PRO A 25 0.64 -2.82 -4.37
C PRO A 25 0.90 -4.29 -4.06
N LYS A 26 0.11 -5.15 -4.68
CA LYS A 26 0.23 -6.60 -4.62
C LYS A 26 -0.23 -7.17 -5.96
N PRO A 27 0.58 -7.97 -6.64
CA PRO A 27 0.24 -8.49 -7.98
C PRO A 27 -0.77 -9.65 -7.94
N GLN A 28 -0.72 -10.46 -6.88
CA GLN A 28 -1.49 -11.69 -6.72
C GLN A 28 -1.54 -12.13 -5.24
N GLU A 29 -2.50 -13.02 -4.94
CA GLU A 29 -2.83 -13.67 -3.66
C GLU A 29 -3.87 -12.96 -2.77
N PRO A 30 -5.09 -13.51 -2.60
CA PRO A 30 -5.58 -14.85 -3.02
C PRO A 30 -6.05 -14.92 -4.48
N THR A 31 -6.15 -13.78 -5.16
CA THR A 31 -6.62 -13.70 -6.54
C THR A 31 -5.48 -13.97 -7.52
N LYS A 32 -5.85 -14.42 -8.73
CA LYS A 32 -4.91 -14.66 -9.84
C LYS A 32 -4.24 -13.37 -10.33
N HIS A 33 -4.97 -12.25 -10.27
CA HIS A 33 -4.50 -10.93 -10.66
C HIS A 33 -5.19 -9.91 -9.76
N GLN A 34 -4.43 -8.97 -9.22
CA GLN A 34 -4.93 -7.81 -8.48
C GLN A 34 -4.69 -6.55 -9.30
N TYR A 35 -5.61 -5.59 -9.17
CA TYR A 35 -5.59 -4.37 -9.97
C TYR A 35 -4.46 -3.42 -9.57
N ASP A 36 -4.08 -3.46 -8.30
CA ASP A 36 -2.99 -2.76 -7.66
C ASP A 36 -1.68 -3.53 -7.80
N TYR A 37 -1.29 -3.82 -9.04
CA TYR A 37 -0.25 -4.80 -9.34
C TYR A 37 1.16 -4.41 -8.85
N ASP A 38 1.60 -3.20 -9.19
CA ASP A 38 2.89 -2.62 -8.82
C ASP A 38 2.75 -1.10 -8.62
N ALA A 39 3.82 -0.43 -8.17
CA ALA A 39 3.82 1.00 -7.89
C ALA A 39 3.43 1.84 -9.11
N SER A 40 3.87 1.45 -10.31
CA SER A 40 3.60 2.19 -11.55
C SER A 40 2.13 2.12 -11.96
N THR A 41 1.53 0.94 -11.81
CA THR A 41 0.13 0.64 -12.12
C THR A 41 -0.79 1.40 -11.16
N VAL A 42 -0.48 1.35 -9.85
CA VAL A 42 -1.25 2.10 -8.85
C VAL A 42 -1.12 3.60 -9.08
N TYR A 43 0.07 4.12 -9.40
CA TYR A 43 0.22 5.53 -9.72
C TYR A 43 -0.59 5.96 -10.95
N GLY A 44 -0.57 5.15 -12.03
CA GLY A 44 -1.38 5.39 -13.22
C GLY A 44 -2.86 5.50 -12.89
N PHE A 45 -3.37 4.56 -12.07
CA PHE A 45 -4.74 4.60 -11.56
C PHE A 45 -5.00 5.88 -10.75
N LEU A 46 -4.15 6.22 -9.78
CA LEU A 46 -4.34 7.42 -8.95
C LEU A 46 -4.36 8.70 -9.77
N LYS A 47 -3.43 8.84 -10.74
CA LYS A 47 -3.34 9.99 -11.62
C LYS A 47 -4.56 10.12 -12.53
N GLN A 48 -5.11 9.01 -13.02
CA GLN A 48 -6.32 9.01 -13.85
C GLN A 48 -7.55 9.57 -13.10
N PHE A 49 -7.59 9.41 -11.77
CA PHE A 49 -8.72 9.87 -10.93
C PHE A 49 -8.39 11.11 -10.07
N GLY A 50 -7.22 11.74 -10.26
CA GLY A 50 -6.82 12.94 -9.51
C GLY A 50 -6.55 12.70 -8.01
N LEU A 51 -6.13 11.48 -7.65
CA LEU A 51 -5.90 11.05 -6.27
C LEU A 51 -4.40 10.96 -5.90
N GLU A 52 -3.49 11.26 -6.82
CA GLU A 52 -2.04 11.07 -6.68
C GLU A 52 -1.39 11.91 -5.57
N LYS A 53 -2.04 13.02 -5.19
CA LYS A 53 -1.61 13.88 -4.08
C LYS A 53 -2.17 13.44 -2.73
N GLU A 54 -3.24 12.66 -2.74
CA GLU A 54 -4.05 12.33 -1.56
C GLU A 54 -3.72 10.95 -0.97
N ILE A 55 -3.34 10.02 -1.85
CA ILE A 55 -3.05 8.62 -1.52
C ILE A 55 -1.58 8.33 -1.83
N LYS A 56 -0.89 7.63 -0.92
CA LYS A 56 0.51 7.21 -1.06
C LYS A 56 0.61 5.68 -1.12
N LEU A 57 1.79 5.18 -1.47
CA LEU A 57 2.05 3.74 -1.60
C LEU A 57 2.71 3.16 -0.35
N ASN A 58 2.23 2.00 0.08
CA ASN A 58 2.88 1.12 1.04
C ASN A 58 3.58 -0.02 0.27
N ILE A 59 4.89 0.07 0.08
CA ILE A 59 5.65 -0.92 -0.71
C ILE A 59 6.10 -2.06 0.22
N GLU A 60 5.69 -3.29 -0.08
CA GLU A 60 6.15 -4.49 0.63
C GLU A 60 7.18 -5.27 -0.23
N ALA A 61 8.24 -5.76 0.40
CA ALA A 61 9.35 -6.40 -0.32
C ALA A 61 8.96 -7.70 -1.03
N ASN A 62 8.13 -8.53 -0.39
CA ASN A 62 7.59 -9.75 -1.00
C ASN A 62 6.70 -9.44 -2.23
N HIS A 63 5.83 -8.44 -2.15
CA HIS A 63 4.92 -8.05 -3.23
C HIS A 63 5.67 -7.50 -4.43
N ALA A 64 6.74 -6.72 -4.19
CA ALA A 64 7.66 -6.30 -5.24
C ALA A 64 8.25 -7.50 -5.99
N THR A 65 8.78 -8.49 -5.26
CA THR A 65 9.35 -9.69 -5.89
C THR A 65 8.30 -10.56 -6.59
N LEU A 66 7.10 -10.66 -6.02
CA LEU A 66 5.97 -11.36 -6.65
C LEU A 66 5.54 -10.69 -7.96
N ALA A 67 5.74 -9.37 -8.10
CA ALA A 67 5.39 -8.61 -9.30
C ALA A 67 6.46 -8.74 -10.39
N GLY A 68 7.59 -9.38 -10.07
CA GLY A 68 8.76 -9.52 -10.95
C GLY A 68 9.76 -8.38 -10.83
N HIS A 69 9.65 -7.53 -9.80
CA HIS A 69 10.50 -6.36 -9.59
C HIS A 69 11.41 -6.52 -8.36
N SER A 70 12.55 -5.82 -8.35
CA SER A 70 13.32 -5.67 -7.12
C SER A 70 12.63 -4.70 -6.17
N PHE A 71 12.77 -4.89 -4.86
CA PHE A 71 12.22 -3.94 -3.88
C PHE A 71 12.74 -2.50 -4.10
N HIS A 72 14.01 -2.35 -4.48
CA HIS A 72 14.61 -1.06 -4.80
C HIS A 72 13.98 -0.41 -6.03
N HIS A 73 13.58 -1.20 -7.03
CA HIS A 73 12.87 -0.70 -8.20
C HIS A 73 11.54 -0.05 -7.80
N GLU A 74 10.74 -0.74 -6.99
CA GLU A 74 9.44 -0.22 -6.53
C GLU A 74 9.59 1.05 -5.68
N ILE A 75 10.58 1.10 -4.78
CA ILE A 75 10.89 2.31 -4.00
C ILE A 75 11.32 3.45 -4.91
N ALA A 76 12.26 3.22 -5.82
CA ALA A 76 12.78 4.25 -6.71
C ALA A 76 11.67 4.83 -7.60
N THR A 77 10.81 3.97 -8.13
CA THR A 77 9.62 4.36 -8.88
C THR A 77 8.66 5.20 -8.03
N ALA A 78 8.34 4.77 -6.81
CA ALA A 78 7.44 5.51 -5.93
C ALA A 78 7.98 6.90 -5.52
N ILE A 79 9.30 6.99 -5.28
CA ILE A 79 9.97 8.27 -4.97
C ILE A 79 9.97 9.18 -6.20
N ALA A 80 10.34 8.67 -7.37
CA ALA A 80 10.38 9.43 -8.62
C ALA A 80 9.02 10.00 -9.00
N LEU A 81 7.94 9.28 -8.69
CA LEU A 81 6.56 9.69 -8.94
C LEU A 81 5.95 10.52 -7.80
N GLY A 82 6.69 10.73 -6.70
CA GLY A 82 6.23 11.49 -5.54
C GLY A 82 5.09 10.83 -4.76
N CYS A 83 4.91 9.51 -4.89
CA CYS A 83 3.83 8.75 -4.28
C CYS A 83 4.28 7.81 -3.15
N SER A 84 5.57 7.76 -2.81
CA SER A 84 6.05 7.01 -1.63
C SER A 84 5.46 7.56 -0.33
N ALA A 85 5.03 6.69 0.59
CA ALA A 85 4.69 7.11 1.94
C ALA A 85 5.91 7.70 2.68
N PRO A 86 5.71 8.63 3.63
CA PRO A 86 6.80 9.03 4.52
C PRO A 86 7.31 7.79 5.24
N LEU A 87 8.63 7.58 5.25
CA LEU A 87 9.28 6.53 6.03
C LEU A 87 9.09 6.82 7.52
N THR A 88 7.91 6.50 8.04
CA THR A 88 7.65 6.51 9.48
C THR A 88 8.32 5.27 10.09
N PRO A 89 8.80 5.34 11.34
CA PRO A 89 9.51 4.23 11.99
C PRO A 89 8.74 2.90 11.92
N THR A 90 7.40 2.97 11.89
CA THR A 90 6.50 1.82 11.84
C THR A 90 6.51 1.08 10.51
N ALA A 91 6.75 1.75 9.38
CA ALA A 91 6.84 1.10 8.06
C ALA A 91 8.21 0.43 7.87
N ALA A 92 9.28 1.02 8.41
CA ALA A 92 10.62 0.44 8.39
C ALA A 92 10.76 -0.81 9.29
N ILE A 93 10.00 -0.88 10.40
CA ILE A 93 10.05 -2.03 11.34
C ILE A 93 9.61 -3.35 10.68
N ARG A 94 8.77 -3.32 9.65
CA ARG A 94 8.28 -4.56 9.02
C ARG A 94 9.31 -5.19 8.07
N SER A 95 10.23 -4.43 7.48
CA SER A 95 11.26 -4.97 6.57
C SER A 95 12.61 -5.22 7.24
N TRP A 96 12.91 -4.58 8.37
CA TRP A 96 14.24 -4.65 9.01
C TRP A 96 14.38 -5.65 10.16
N ALA A 97 13.27 -6.20 10.68
CA ALA A 97 13.30 -6.97 11.92
C ALA A 97 13.51 -8.49 11.78
N GLY A 98 13.68 -9.05 10.56
CA GLY A 98 13.97 -10.48 10.39
C GLY A 98 13.00 -11.44 11.09
N ILE A 99 11.75 -11.01 11.31
CA ILE A 99 10.75 -11.79 12.05
C ILE A 99 10.24 -12.91 11.12
N PRO A 100 10.38 -14.19 11.52
CA PRO A 100 9.97 -15.31 10.68
C PRO A 100 8.45 -15.32 10.45
N THR A 101 8.05 -15.63 9.22
CA THR A 101 6.67 -15.64 8.70
C THR A 101 5.79 -16.78 9.23
N SER A 102 6.04 -17.31 10.43
CA SER A 102 5.23 -18.41 10.96
C SER A 102 3.88 -17.91 11.50
N SER A 103 2.83 -18.21 10.76
CA SER A 103 1.42 -18.06 11.11
C SER A 103 1.03 -18.96 12.29
N ARG A 104 1.32 -18.56 13.54
CA ARG A 104 0.68 -19.12 14.74
C ARG A 104 1.03 -18.32 16.00
N THR A 105 0.31 -17.22 16.25
CA THR A 105 -0.14 -16.76 17.58
C THR A 105 -0.74 -15.36 17.49
N ALA A 106 -2.04 -15.28 17.22
CA ALA A 106 -2.88 -14.19 17.70
C ALA A 106 -4.21 -14.82 18.13
N SER A 107 -4.14 -15.42 19.32
CA SER A 107 -5.28 -15.98 20.04
C SER A 107 -6.35 -14.91 20.27
N LYS A 108 -7.58 -15.20 19.80
CA LYS A 108 -8.87 -14.97 20.47
C LYS A 108 -8.92 -13.81 21.51
N ARG A 109 -9.38 -12.63 21.08
CA ARG A 109 -10.21 -11.63 21.80
C ARG A 109 -10.40 -10.49 20.78
N THR A 110 -11.58 -10.10 20.35
CA THR A 110 -12.84 -9.91 21.05
C THR A 110 -13.98 -9.97 20.04
N ARG A 111 -15.03 -10.71 20.40
CA ARG A 111 -16.37 -10.65 19.85
C ARG A 111 -16.94 -9.25 20.08
N TRP A 112 -17.40 -8.59 19.02
CA TRP A 112 -18.70 -7.90 18.89
C TRP A 112 -19.01 -7.82 17.39
#